data_AF-A0A8S3AYB5-F1
#
_entry.id   AF-A0A8S3AYB5-F1
#
_cell.length_a   1.000
_cell.length_b   1.000
_cell.length_c   1.000
_cell.angle_alpha   90.00
_cell.angle_beta   90.00
_cell.angle_gamma   90.00
#
_symmetry.space_group_name_H-M   'P 1'
#
loop_
_entity.id
_entity.type
_entity.pdbx_description
1 polymer ?
#
loop_
_entity_poly.entity_id
_entity_poly.type
_entity_poly.pdbx_seq_one_letter_code
_entity_poly.pdbx_strand_id
1 'polypeptide(L)' 'REEEKIELQKLLERVPIPVKESIDEPSAKINVLLQAYISQLKLDGFALMADMVYVTQSAGRLMRAIYEMVLQRGWAQLVE' A
#
# COMPACT_ATOMS: atom_id res chain seq x y z
N ARG A 1 7.50 -9.21 -11.94
CA ARG A 1 8.61 -10.17 -12.20
C ARG A 1 8.39 -11.40 -11.33
N GLU A 2 8.79 -12.59 -11.75
CA GLU A 2 8.44 -13.84 -11.02
C GLU A 2 8.95 -13.84 -9.57
N GLU A 3 10.18 -13.39 -9.34
CA GLU A 3 10.78 -13.27 -8.01
C GLU A 3 10.03 -12.28 -7.10
N GLU A 4 9.63 -11.13 -7.65
CA GLU A 4 8.83 -10.13 -6.94
C GLU A 4 7.46 -10.68 -6.51
N LYS A 5 6.85 -11.55 -7.34
CA LYS A 5 5.53 -12.14 -7.03
C LYS A 5 5.59 -13.02 -5.79
N ILE A 6 6.65 -13.81 -5.63
CA ILE A 6 6.84 -14.68 -4.46
C ILE A 6 6.98 -13.84 -3.18
N GLU A 7 7.76 -12.77 -3.23
CA GLU A 7 7.92 -11.87 -2.09
C GLU A 7 6.60 -11.14 -1.75
N LEU A 8 5.88 -10.67 -2.77
CA LEU A 8 4.55 -10.08 -2.61
C LEU A 8 3.53 -11.03 -1.97
N GLN A 9 3.53 -12.32 -2.33
CA GLN A 9 2.67 -13.33 -1.69
C GLN A 9 2.98 -13.47 -0.20
N LYS A 10 4.26 -13.50 0.18
CA LYS A 10 4.65 -13.56 1.60
C LYS A 10 4.24 -12.32 2.37
N LEU A 11 4.27 -11.14 1.74
CA LEU A 11 3.82 -9.89 2.36
C LEU A 11 2.29 -9.86 2.52
N LEU A 12 1.54 -10.37 1.54
CA LEU A 12 0.08 -10.48 1.59
C LEU A 12 -0.44 -11.20 2.84
N GLU A 13 0.27 -12.22 3.31
CA GLU A 13 -0.09 -12.97 4.53
C GLU A 13 0.23 -12.20 5.83
N ARG A 14 1.03 -11.13 5.76
CA ARG A 14 1.54 -10.39 6.92
C ARG A 14 0.95 -8.99 7.06
N VAL A 15 0.35 -8.45 6.00
CA VAL A 15 -0.26 -7.11 6.04
C VAL A 15 -1.56 -7.13 6.86
N PRO A 16 -1.84 -6.08 7.65
CA PRO A 16 -2.96 -6.10 8.59
C PRO A 16 -4.33 -5.89 7.93
N ILE A 17 -4.40 -5.24 6.76
CA ILE A 17 -5.65 -4.94 6.06
C ILE A 17 -5.78 -5.89 4.85
N PRO A 18 -6.88 -6.67 4.76
CA PRO A 18 -7.12 -7.57 3.63
C PRO A 18 -7.09 -6.85 2.29
N VAL A 19 -6.28 -7.36 1.36
CA VAL A 19 -6.21 -6.91 -0.03
C VAL A 19 -7.20 -7.73 -0.85
N LYS A 20 -8.11 -7.07 -1.56
CA LYS A 20 -9.20 -7.73 -2.31
C LYS A 20 -8.82 -7.99 -3.76
N GLU A 21 -7.85 -7.23 -4.25
CA GLU A 21 -7.34 -7.27 -5.61
C GLU A 21 -6.52 -8.54 -5.84
N SER A 22 -6.53 -9.03 -7.07
CA SER A 22 -5.65 -10.14 -7.45
C SER A 22 -4.18 -9.69 -7.41
N ILE A 23 -3.26 -10.58 -7.05
CA ILE A 23 -1.81 -10.29 -7.03
C ILE A 23 -1.25 -9.91 -8.40
N ASP A 24 -1.94 -10.29 -9.47
CA ASP A 24 -1.58 -9.90 -10.84
C ASP A 24 -1.93 -8.44 -11.15
N GLU A 25 -2.74 -7.80 -10.32
CA GLU A 25 -3.11 -6.40 -10.49
C GLU A 25 -2.05 -5.45 -9.88
N PRO A 26 -1.68 -4.37 -10.60
CA PRO A 26 -0.77 -3.36 -10.05
C PRO A 26 -1.28 -2.69 -8.77
N SER A 27 -2.61 -2.60 -8.60
CA SER A 27 -3.28 -2.10 -7.40
C SER A 27 -2.92 -2.91 -6.16
N ALA A 28 -2.91 -4.25 -6.25
CA ALA A 28 -2.53 -5.14 -5.16
C ALA A 28 -1.10 -4.86 -4.70
N LYS A 29 -0.17 -4.69 -5.65
CA LYS A 29 1.23 -4.37 -5.36
C LYS A 29 1.35 -3.05 -4.58
N ILE A 30 0.70 -1.98 -5.04
CA ILE A 30 0.76 -0.67 -4.37
C ILE A 30 0.16 -0.77 -2.96
N ASN A 31 -0.98 -1.44 -2.81
CA ASN A 31 -1.66 -1.65 -1.54
C ASN A 31 -0.75 -2.36 -0.52
N VAL A 32 -0.20 -3.51 -0.92
CA VAL A 32 0.71 -4.30 -0.06
C VAL A 32 1.96 -3.51 0.32
N LEU A 33 2.58 -2.80 -0.62
CA LEU A 33 3.80 -2.01 -0.34
C LEU A 33 3.53 -0.86 0.63
N LEU A 34 2.39 -0.17 0.51
CA LEU A 34 2.02 0.90 1.44
C LEU A 34 1.78 0.34 2.85
N GLN A 35 1.07 -0.78 2.95
CA GLN A 35 0.83 -1.44 4.24
C GLN A 35 2.12 -1.98 4.87
N ALA A 36 3.02 -2.55 4.06
CA ALA A 36 4.33 -3.03 4.50
C ALA A 36 5.19 -1.89 5.05
N TYR A 37 5.17 -0.73 4.39
CA TYR A 37 5.84 0.49 4.88
C TYR A 37 5.30 0.93 6.24
N ILE A 38 3.98 1.04 6.40
CA ILE A 38 3.35 1.46 7.67
C ILE A 38 3.67 0.44 8.78
N SER A 39 3.62 -0.85 8.44
CA SER A 39 3.89 -1.95 9.36
C SER A 39 5.38 -2.20 9.62
N GLN A 40 6.28 -1.41 9.01
CA GLN A 40 7.73 -1.54 9.11
C GLN A 40 8.24 -2.96 8.78
N LEU A 41 7.61 -3.61 7.80
CA LEU A 41 8.04 -4.92 7.32
C LEU A 41 9.33 -4.78 6.52
N LYS A 42 10.21 -5.77 6.64
CA LYS A 42 11.43 -5.85 5.83
C LYS A 42 11.10 -6.42 4.45
N LEU A 43 11.69 -5.81 3.42
CA LEU A 43 11.69 -6.29 2.04
C LEU A 43 13.11 -6.71 1.69
N ASP A 44 13.24 -7.84 1.02
CA ASP A 44 14.51 -8.43 0.60
C ASP A 44 14.85 -8.01 -0.86
N GLY A 45 13.82 -7.78 -1.69
CA GLY A 45 14.00 -7.42 -3.10
C GLY A 45 14.29 -5.93 -3.34
N PHE A 46 15.43 -5.62 -3.95
CA PHE A 46 15.82 -4.25 -4.31
C PHE A 46 14.78 -3.52 -5.17
N ALA A 47 14.15 -4.23 -6.10
CA ALA A 47 13.11 -3.66 -6.96
C ALA A 47 11.87 -3.25 -6.15
N LEU A 48 11.40 -4.10 -5.23
CA LEU A 48 10.24 -3.77 -4.39
C LEU A 48 10.56 -2.67 -3.37
N MET A 49 11.81 -2.60 -2.88
CA MET A 49 12.24 -1.46 -2.05
C MET A 49 12.17 -0.13 -2.82
N ALA A 50 12.64 -0.09 -4.07
CA ALA A 50 12.55 1.10 -4.90
C ALA A 50 11.09 1.50 -5.17
N ASP A 51 10.24 0.54 -5.50
CA ASP A 51 8.82 0.76 -5.71
C ASP A 51 8.11 1.25 -4.44
N MET A 52 8.46 0.69 -3.28
CA MET A 52 7.92 1.12 -1.99
C MET A 52 8.26 2.59 -1.74
N VAL A 53 9.52 2.99 -1.93
CA VAL A 53 9.94 4.40 -1.77
C VAL A 53 9.15 5.32 -2.70
N TYR A 54 8.97 4.92 -3.97
CA TYR A 54 8.20 5.70 -4.93
C TYR A 54 6.73 5.89 -4.50
N VAL A 55 6.10 4.81 -4.03
CA VAL A 55 4.71 4.86 -3.49
C VAL A 55 4.65 5.76 -2.26
N THR A 56 5.55 5.60 -1.30
CA THR A 56 5.49 6.29 -0.01
C THR A 56 5.81 7.79 -0.12
N GLN A 57 6.68 8.19 -1.05
CA GLN A 57 6.93 9.61 -1.36
C GLN A 57 5.64 10.34 -1.78
N SER A 58 4.69 9.61 -2.35
CA SER A 58 3.42 10.13 -2.85
C SER A 58 2.24 9.90 -1.92
N ALA A 59 2.29 8.86 -1.09
CA ALA A 59 1.20 8.46 -0.23
C ALA A 59 0.73 9.58 0.70
N GLY A 60 1.65 10.32 1.34
CA GLY A 60 1.28 11.37 2.30
C GLY A 60 0.38 12.47 1.70
N ARG A 61 0.75 13.00 0.53
CA ARG A 61 -0.04 14.05 -0.15
C ARG A 61 -1.37 13.52 -0.70
N LEU A 62 -1.39 12.28 -1.20
CA LEU A 62 -2.60 11.65 -1.72
C LEU A 62 -3.60 11.36 -0.59
N MET A 63 -3.14 10.79 0.51
CA MET A 63 -3.97 10.52 1.68
C MET A 63 -4.51 11.80 2.29
N ARG A 64 -3.70 12.87 2.33
CA ARG A 64 -4.16 14.19 2.79
C ARG A 64 -5.28 14.75 1.91
N ALA A 65 -5.13 14.66 0.58
CA ALA A 65 -6.16 15.11 -0.35
C ALA A 65 -7.46 14.31 -0.19
N ILE A 66 -7.37 12.99 0.01
CA ILE A 66 -8.52 12.14 0.29
C ILE A 66 -9.21 12.59 1.59
N TYR A 67 -8.46 12.76 2.67
CA TYR A 67 -8.98 13.25 3.95
C TYR A 67 -9.73 14.58 3.80
N GLU A 68 -9.15 15.56 3.11
CA GLU A 68 -9.78 16.87 2.92
C GLU A 68 -11.07 16.79 2.11
N MET A 69 -11.11 15.96 1.05
CA MET A 69 -12.33 15.74 0.27
C MET A 69 -13.44 15.09 1.10
N VAL A 70 -13.11 14.08 1.91
CA VAL A 70 -14.07 13.36 2.76
C VAL A 70 -14.60 14.29 3.86
N LEU A 71 -13.71 15.08 4.47
CA LEU A 71 -14.07 16.08 5.49
C LEU A 71 -15.04 17.13 4.94
N GLN A 72 -14.76 17.67 3.75
CA GLN A 72 -15.66 18.65 3.10
C GLN A 72 -17.04 18.07 2.78
N ARG A 73 -17.12 16.76 2.52
CA ARG A 73 -18.38 16.06 2.21
C ARG A 73 -19.15 15.61 3.46
N GLY A 74 -18.59 15.78 4.66
CA GLY A 74 -19.23 15.40 5.91
C GLY A 74 -19.37 13.89 6.12
N TRP A 75 -18.53 13.08 5.49
CA TRP A 75 -18.56 11.62 5.64
C TRP A 75 -17.83 11.19 6.93
N ALA A 76 -18.46 11.41 8.08
CA ALA A 76 -17.87 11.25 9.42
C ALA A 76 -17.11 9.92 9.61
N GLN A 77 -17.69 8.79 9.19
CA GLN A 77 -17.07 7.46 9.34
C GLN A 77 -15.71 7.28 8.64
N LEU A 78 -15.42 8.09 7.62
CA LEU A 78 -14.17 8.04 6.85
C LEU A 78 -13.12 9.06 7.34
N VAL A 79 -13.51 9.99 8.22
CA VAL A 79 -12.65 11.06 8.75
C VAL A 79 -12.19 10.76 10.18
N GLU A 80 -13.02 10.03 10.93
CA GLU A 80 -12.79 9.65 12.34
C GLU A 80 -11.74 8.54 12.51
#